data_AF-A0A1F4B2L9-F1
#
_entry.id   AF-A0A1F4B2L9-F1
#
_cell.length_a   1.000
_cell.length_b   1.000
_cell.length_c   1.000
_cell.angle_alpha   90.00
_cell.angle_beta   90.00
_cell.angle_gamma   90.00
#
_symmetry.space_group_name_H-M   'P 1'
#
loop_
_entity.id
_entity.type
_entity.pdbx_description
1 polymer ?
#
loop_
_entity_poly.entity_id
_entity_poly.type
_entity_poly.pdbx_seq_one_letter_code
_entity_poly.pdbx_strand_id
1 'polypeptide(L)'
;MVAGAFVLGTPVALANSGQVTHLSGTLSAKKADGSMRILSSRSEVAAGDTVTTEKDTYANIRFADGGNMTIKPNTTIKIEKLSYDAKNPKGDSFLATLVSGGLRMITGLIGQRSRDNFKMGTSTATIGIRGTTFNADDCTAGGPGCGDLPPGVYVGVTDGSVELANESGRSVVRAGQYSVIARNQAPRQTANPGLAFTPPRAFSAPGASGPKAADCVIRR
;
A
#
# COMPACT_ATOMS: atom_id res chain seq x y z
N MET A 1 34.68 -25.99 -36.63
CA MET A 1 34.77 -24.79 -35.78
C MET A 1 33.36 -24.25 -35.63
N VAL A 2 32.65 -24.61 -34.55
CA VAL A 2 31.23 -24.25 -34.35
C VAL A 2 31.18 -23.11 -33.35
N ALA A 3 30.83 -21.90 -33.81
CA ALA A 3 30.64 -20.73 -32.96
C ALA A 3 29.19 -20.72 -32.46
N GLY A 4 28.99 -21.11 -31.19
CA GLY A 4 27.70 -21.01 -30.50
C GLY A 4 27.49 -19.58 -30.00
N ALA A 5 26.47 -18.90 -30.53
CA ALA A 5 26.04 -17.60 -30.05
C ALA A 5 25.21 -17.77 -28.76
N PHE A 6 25.74 -17.27 -27.65
CA PHE A 6 25.05 -17.25 -26.35
C PHE A 6 24.20 -15.97 -26.27
N VAL A 7 22.88 -16.10 -26.36
CA VAL A 7 21.95 -14.98 -26.18
C VAL A 7 21.82 -14.69 -24.68
N LEU A 8 22.43 -13.59 -24.23
CA LEU A 8 22.23 -13.06 -22.88
C LEU A 8 20.83 -12.44 -22.81
N GLY A 9 19.90 -13.11 -22.13
CA GLY A 9 18.60 -12.54 -21.78
C GLY A 9 18.79 -11.40 -20.81
N THR A 10 18.40 -10.19 -21.20
CA THR A 10 18.35 -9.02 -20.30
C THR A 10 17.31 -9.28 -19.22
N PRO A 11 17.65 -9.16 -17.92
CA PRO A 11 16.67 -9.23 -16.86
C PRO A 11 15.70 -8.06 -17.03
N VAL A 12 14.43 -8.37 -17.29
CA VAL A 12 13.36 -7.38 -17.29
C VAL A 12 13.32 -6.77 -15.90
N ALA A 13 13.62 -5.47 -15.83
CA ALA A 13 13.69 -4.75 -14.58
C ALA A 13 12.36 -4.87 -13.82
N LEU A 14 12.43 -5.29 -12.55
CA LEU A 14 11.37 -5.31 -11.54
C LEU A 14 10.83 -3.91 -11.17
N ALA A 15 11.00 -2.92 -12.04
CA ALA A 15 10.83 -1.51 -11.72
C ALA A 15 9.36 -1.11 -11.51
N ASN A 16 8.41 -1.96 -11.92
CA ASN A 16 6.97 -1.69 -11.88
C ASN A 16 6.18 -2.70 -11.05
N SER A 17 6.83 -3.40 -10.11
CA SER A 17 6.16 -4.29 -9.14
C SER A 17 6.60 -4.01 -7.70
N GLY A 18 5.73 -4.33 -6.75
CA GLY A 18 6.03 -4.40 -5.33
C GLY A 18 6.20 -5.85 -4.89
N GLN A 19 7.02 -6.11 -3.87
CA GLN A 19 7.23 -7.44 -3.31
C GLN A 19 6.63 -7.54 -1.91
N VAL A 20 5.88 -8.61 -1.64
CA VAL A 20 5.41 -8.94 -0.29
C VAL A 20 6.61 -9.37 0.55
N THR A 21 7.02 -8.56 1.52
CA THR A 21 8.18 -8.86 2.37
C THR A 21 7.81 -9.65 3.61
N HIS A 22 6.64 -9.36 4.19
CA HIS A 22 6.10 -10.07 5.36
C HIS A 22 4.61 -10.28 5.15
N LEU A 23 4.14 -11.47 5.53
CA LEU A 23 2.73 -11.85 5.47
C LEU A 23 2.40 -12.70 6.69
N SER A 24 1.29 -12.37 7.35
CA SER A 24 0.66 -13.17 8.38
C SER A 24 -0.81 -13.25 8.05
N GLY A 25 -1.32 -14.43 7.74
CA GLY A 25 -2.69 -14.64 7.28
C GLY A 25 -2.79 -14.86 5.77
N THR A 26 -3.97 -14.60 5.20
CA THR A 26 -4.30 -14.90 3.80
C THR A 26 -4.38 -13.62 2.98
N LEU A 27 -3.50 -13.53 1.98
CA LEU A 27 -3.43 -12.44 1.03
C LEU A 27 -3.77 -12.95 -0.36
N SER A 28 -4.62 -12.23 -1.08
CA SER A 28 -4.92 -12.54 -2.48
C SER A 28 -4.72 -11.31 -3.35
N ALA A 29 -4.47 -11.54 -4.64
CA ALA A 29 -4.49 -10.51 -5.66
C ALA A 29 -5.38 -10.94 -6.83
N LYS A 30 -6.27 -10.03 -7.22
CA LYS A 30 -7.07 -10.11 -8.43
C LYS A 30 -6.44 -9.21 -9.50
N LYS A 31 -6.06 -9.79 -10.63
CA LYS A 31 -5.51 -9.07 -11.77
C LYS A 31 -6.61 -8.34 -12.55
N ALA A 32 -6.20 -7.43 -13.43
CA ALA A 32 -7.11 -6.71 -14.33
C ALA A 32 -7.90 -7.63 -15.28
N ASP A 33 -7.36 -8.81 -15.63
CA ASP A 33 -8.04 -9.84 -16.42
C ASP A 33 -9.08 -10.65 -15.61
N GLY A 34 -9.24 -10.35 -14.32
CA GLY A 34 -10.17 -11.02 -13.43
C GLY A 34 -9.61 -12.29 -12.76
N SER A 35 -8.44 -12.78 -13.18
CA SER A 35 -7.78 -13.91 -12.54
C SER A 35 -7.39 -13.59 -11.10
N MET A 36 -7.54 -14.57 -10.21
CA MET A 36 -7.19 -14.45 -8.80
C MET A 36 -6.04 -15.40 -8.47
N ARG A 37 -5.15 -14.94 -7.60
CA ARG A 37 -4.07 -15.76 -7.04
C ARG A 37 -3.89 -15.46 -5.56
N ILE A 38 -3.53 -16.50 -4.80
CA ILE A 38 -3.07 -16.34 -3.43
C ILE A 38 -1.62 -15.86 -3.47
N LEU A 39 -1.32 -14.84 -2.67
CA LEU A 39 0.02 -14.30 -2.50
C LEU A 39 0.65 -14.88 -1.25
N SER A 40 1.95 -15.12 -1.32
CA SER A 40 2.79 -15.54 -0.22
C SER A 40 3.94 -14.55 -0.01
N SER A 41 4.73 -14.75 1.04
CA SER A 41 5.98 -13.98 1.21
C SER A 41 6.86 -14.12 -0.05
N ARG A 42 7.46 -13.02 -0.48
CA ARG A 42 8.22 -12.82 -1.73
C ARG A 42 7.39 -12.80 -3.01
N SER A 43 6.07 -12.98 -2.95
CA SER A 43 5.22 -12.78 -4.12
C SER A 43 5.26 -11.33 -4.59
N GLU A 44 5.19 -11.14 -5.90
CA GLU A 44 5.11 -9.81 -6.50
C GLU A 44 3.66 -9.35 -6.62
N VAL A 45 3.45 -8.04 -6.60
CA VAL A 45 2.21 -7.33 -6.88
C VAL A 45 2.51 -6.30 -7.96
N ALA A 46 1.73 -6.32 -9.05
CA ALA A 46 1.96 -5.43 -10.19
C ALA A 46 0.91 -4.31 -10.27
N ALA A 47 1.19 -3.29 -11.09
CA ALA A 47 0.16 -2.34 -11.48
C ALA A 47 -1.02 -3.08 -12.17
N GLY A 48 -2.24 -2.68 -11.83
CA GLY A 48 -3.49 -3.33 -12.20
C GLY A 48 -4.01 -4.34 -11.17
N ASP A 49 -3.19 -4.77 -10.20
CA ASP A 49 -3.63 -5.74 -9.19
C ASP A 49 -4.52 -5.08 -8.13
N THR A 50 -5.59 -5.78 -7.75
CA THR A 50 -6.37 -5.51 -6.55
C THR A 50 -5.98 -6.51 -5.48
N VAL A 51 -5.37 -6.03 -4.40
CA VAL A 51 -4.88 -6.83 -3.29
C VAL A 51 -5.90 -6.81 -2.16
N THR A 52 -6.22 -7.99 -1.62
CA THR A 52 -7.18 -8.15 -0.53
C THR A 52 -6.56 -8.95 0.61
N THR A 53 -6.59 -8.39 1.81
CA THR A 53 -6.24 -9.07 3.06
C THR A 53 -7.49 -9.60 3.74
N GLU A 54 -7.46 -10.86 4.17
CA GLU A 54 -8.54 -11.46 4.93
C GLU A 54 -8.56 -10.98 6.39
N LYS A 55 -9.49 -11.53 7.18
CA LYS A 55 -9.52 -11.36 8.63
C LYS A 55 -8.16 -11.76 9.25
N ASP A 56 -7.77 -11.00 10.28
CA ASP A 56 -6.53 -11.15 11.04
C ASP A 56 -5.25 -11.20 10.18
N THR A 57 -5.33 -10.66 8.95
CA THR A 57 -4.22 -10.67 8.00
C THR A 57 -3.48 -9.33 7.98
N TYR A 58 -2.16 -9.38 8.12
CA TYR A 58 -1.27 -8.25 7.84
C TYR A 58 -0.35 -8.60 6.69
N ALA A 59 -0.09 -7.63 5.82
CA ALA A 59 0.87 -7.77 4.73
C ALA A 59 1.73 -6.52 4.63
N ASN A 60 3.02 -6.69 4.40
CA ASN A 60 3.94 -5.61 4.08
C ASN A 60 4.41 -5.78 2.64
N ILE A 61 4.17 -4.76 1.82
CA ILE A 61 4.61 -4.68 0.43
C ILE A 61 5.69 -3.61 0.33
N ARG A 62 6.86 -4.00 -0.15
CA ARG A 62 7.96 -3.10 -0.46
C ARG A 62 8.02 -2.84 -1.96
N PHE A 63 8.09 -1.56 -2.34
CA PHE A 63 8.17 -1.14 -3.73
C PHE A 63 9.62 -0.91 -4.17
N ALA A 64 9.84 -0.94 -5.48
CA ALA A 64 11.16 -0.72 -6.08
C ALA A 64 11.75 0.67 -5.78
N ASP A 65 10.91 1.67 -5.50
CA ASP A 65 11.32 3.03 -5.12
C ASP A 65 11.76 3.15 -3.65
N GLY A 66 11.77 2.04 -2.91
CA GLY A 66 12.07 1.98 -1.48
C GLY A 66 10.88 2.26 -0.56
N GLY A 67 9.71 2.58 -1.13
CA GLY A 67 8.48 2.76 -0.38
C GLY A 67 8.01 1.45 0.26
N ASN A 68 7.28 1.58 1.37
CA ASN A 68 6.76 0.44 2.12
C ASN A 68 5.30 0.72 2.49
N MET A 69 4.43 -0.22 2.11
CA MET A 69 3.02 -0.21 2.47
C MET A 69 2.70 -1.41 3.34
N THR A 70 2.24 -1.15 4.56
CA THR A 70 1.70 -2.18 5.44
C THR A 70 0.18 -2.12 5.41
N ILE A 71 -0.45 -3.23 5.06
CA ILE A 71 -1.88 -3.41 4.87
C ILE A 71 -2.45 -4.07 6.13
N LYS A 72 -3.53 -3.51 6.69
CA LYS A 72 -4.25 -4.04 7.85
C LYS A 72 -5.20 -5.18 7.45
N PRO A 73 -5.80 -5.90 8.41
CA PRO A 73 -6.84 -6.89 8.12
C PRO A 73 -8.03 -6.29 7.38
N ASN A 74 -8.74 -7.11 6.60
CA ASN A 74 -9.97 -6.74 5.89
C ASN A 74 -9.81 -5.50 4.99
N THR A 75 -8.65 -5.40 4.34
CA THR A 75 -8.30 -4.26 3.50
C THR A 75 -8.32 -4.68 2.05
N THR A 76 -8.96 -3.86 1.22
CA THR A 76 -8.90 -3.98 -0.23
C THR A 76 -8.23 -2.73 -0.78
N ILE A 77 -7.12 -2.94 -1.49
CA ILE A 77 -6.38 -1.88 -2.16
C ILE A 77 -6.14 -2.22 -3.62
N LYS A 78 -6.37 -1.26 -4.50
CA LYS A 78 -6.08 -1.38 -5.92
C LYS A 78 -4.81 -0.61 -6.25
N ILE A 79 -3.81 -1.27 -6.82
CA ILE A 79 -2.61 -0.61 -7.34
C ILE A 79 -2.88 -0.29 -8.80
N GLU A 80 -3.15 0.95 -9.13
CA GLU A 80 -3.58 1.34 -10.49
C GLU A 80 -2.41 1.67 -11.39
N LYS A 81 -1.41 2.35 -10.83
CA LYS A 81 -0.19 2.70 -11.56
C LYS A 81 1.00 2.62 -10.65
N LEU A 82 2.04 1.93 -11.12
CA LEU A 82 3.34 1.89 -10.49
C LEU A 82 4.36 1.96 -11.62
N SER A 83 5.04 3.10 -11.71
CA SER A 83 6.16 3.28 -12.62
C SER A 83 7.27 3.97 -11.87
N TYR A 84 8.44 3.35 -11.88
CA TYR A 84 9.64 3.89 -11.26
C TYR A 84 10.81 3.66 -12.19
N ASP A 85 11.55 4.71 -12.52
CA ASP A 85 12.83 4.58 -13.23
C ASP A 85 13.91 5.32 -12.45
N ALA A 86 14.84 4.56 -11.85
CA ALA A 86 15.94 5.11 -11.07
C ALA A 86 16.73 6.20 -11.82
N LYS A 87 16.89 6.06 -13.14
CA LYS A 87 17.66 6.96 -14.01
C LYS A 87 16.81 8.09 -14.60
N ASN A 88 15.50 7.89 -14.76
CA ASN A 88 14.60 8.88 -15.39
C ASN A 88 13.35 9.17 -14.53
N PRO A 89 13.44 10.15 -13.60
CA PRO A 89 12.33 10.51 -12.72
C PRO A 89 11.07 11.03 -13.44
N LYS A 90 11.18 11.48 -14.70
CA LYS A 90 10.05 12.09 -15.44
C LYS A 90 8.89 11.11 -15.66
N GLY A 91 9.16 9.81 -15.67
CA GLY A 91 8.13 8.77 -15.83
C GLY A 91 7.52 8.27 -14.52
N ASP A 92 8.09 8.67 -13.37
CA ASP A 92 7.70 8.13 -12.07
C ASP A 92 6.24 8.44 -11.76
N SER A 93 5.48 7.42 -11.38
CA SER A 93 4.11 7.58 -10.92
C SER A 93 3.67 6.46 -10.00
N PHE A 94 2.93 6.84 -8.95
CA PHE A 94 2.33 5.93 -8.00
C PHE A 94 0.86 6.33 -7.82
N LEU A 95 -0.05 5.49 -8.28
CA LEU A 95 -1.49 5.64 -8.07
C LEU A 95 -2.03 4.37 -7.46
N ALA A 96 -2.59 4.48 -6.27
CA ALA A 96 -3.29 3.39 -5.61
C ALA A 96 -4.60 3.90 -4.99
N THR A 97 -5.59 3.04 -4.86
CA THR A 97 -6.88 3.37 -4.27
C THR A 97 -7.17 2.41 -3.12
N LEU A 98 -7.30 2.94 -1.90
CA LEU A 98 -7.82 2.23 -0.74
C LEU A 98 -9.34 2.16 -0.86
N VAL A 99 -9.86 0.97 -1.11
CA VAL A 99 -11.30 0.74 -1.29
C VAL A 99 -11.99 0.56 0.07
N SER A 100 -11.35 -0.16 0.99
CA SER A 100 -11.86 -0.42 2.34
C SER A 100 -10.73 -0.90 3.25
N GLY A 101 -10.92 -0.81 4.58
CA GLY A 101 -9.95 -1.28 5.57
C GLY A 101 -8.94 -0.20 5.94
N GLY A 102 -7.65 -0.54 6.08
CA GLY A 102 -6.66 0.46 6.43
C GLY A 102 -5.22 0.07 6.10
N LEU A 103 -4.36 1.07 6.05
CA LEU A 103 -2.96 0.90 5.71
C LEU A 103 -2.08 1.92 6.42
N ARG A 104 -0.80 1.60 6.46
CA ARG A 104 0.30 2.53 6.71
C ARG A 104 1.18 2.60 5.49
N MET A 105 1.48 3.81 5.03
CA MET A 105 2.37 4.06 3.90
C MET A 105 3.57 4.86 4.37
N ILE A 106 4.76 4.38 4.01
CA ILE A 106 6.03 5.09 4.07
C ILE A 106 6.43 5.35 2.64
N THR A 107 6.41 6.61 2.22
CA THR A 107 6.63 6.96 0.81
C THR A 107 8.11 6.78 0.43
N GLY A 108 8.35 6.16 -0.72
CA GLY A 108 9.68 5.99 -1.29
C GLY A 108 10.16 7.20 -2.08
N LEU A 109 11.14 6.96 -2.95
CA LEU A 109 11.77 8.00 -3.76
C LEU A 109 10.78 8.72 -4.70
N ILE A 110 9.76 8.03 -5.23
CA ILE A 110 8.70 8.69 -6.03
C ILE A 110 8.05 9.78 -5.20
N GLY A 111 7.74 9.47 -3.94
CA GLY A 111 7.14 10.41 -3.01
C GLY A 111 8.03 11.58 -2.57
N GLN A 112 9.33 11.51 -2.84
CA GLN A 112 10.27 12.56 -2.50
C GLN A 112 10.59 13.46 -3.70
N ARG A 113 10.85 12.85 -4.87
CA ARG A 113 11.30 13.54 -6.10
C ARG A 113 10.20 13.82 -7.13
N SER A 114 9.10 13.07 -7.09
CA SER A 114 7.97 13.17 -8.02
C SER A 114 6.64 13.26 -7.25
N ARG A 115 6.60 14.18 -6.27
CA ARG A 115 5.50 14.35 -5.31
C ARG A 115 4.13 14.46 -5.97
N ASP A 116 4.04 15.21 -7.07
CA ASP A 116 2.78 15.44 -7.79
C ASP A 116 2.26 14.18 -8.51
N ASN A 117 3.14 13.19 -8.73
CA ASN A 117 2.81 11.92 -9.36
C ASN A 117 2.52 10.81 -8.33
N PHE A 118 2.56 11.12 -7.04
CA PHE A 118 2.07 10.23 -6.00
C PHE A 118 0.64 10.61 -5.62
N LYS A 119 -0.29 9.68 -5.82
CA LYS A 119 -1.70 9.84 -5.44
C LYS A 119 -2.20 8.56 -4.77
N MET A 120 -2.86 8.73 -3.64
CA MET A 120 -3.60 7.66 -2.99
C MET A 120 -5.07 8.02 -2.88
N GLY A 121 -5.91 7.36 -3.67
CA GLY A 121 -7.35 7.48 -3.58
C GLY A 121 -7.90 6.77 -2.34
N THR A 122 -9.00 7.28 -1.82
CA THR A 122 -9.84 6.62 -0.82
C THR A 122 -11.30 6.73 -1.26
N SER A 123 -12.22 6.14 -0.50
CA SER A 123 -13.66 6.24 -0.79
C SER A 123 -14.23 7.67 -0.72
N THR A 124 -13.50 8.63 -0.12
CA THR A 124 -14.01 9.99 0.11
C THR A 124 -13.07 11.12 -0.31
N ALA A 125 -11.79 10.84 -0.61
CA ALA A 125 -10.80 11.84 -0.99
C ALA A 125 -9.62 11.26 -1.76
N THR A 126 -8.80 12.16 -2.30
CA THR A 126 -7.44 11.86 -2.76
C THR A 126 -6.43 12.40 -1.77
N ILE A 127 -5.42 11.58 -1.49
CA ILE A 127 -4.28 11.87 -0.63
C ILE A 127 -3.07 12.15 -1.53
N GLY A 128 -2.58 13.38 -1.50
CA GLY A 128 -1.28 13.79 -2.04
C GLY A 128 -0.25 13.86 -0.93
N ILE A 129 1.02 13.56 -1.23
CA ILE A 129 2.08 13.52 -0.22
C ILE A 129 3.25 14.43 -0.55
N ARG A 130 3.98 14.82 0.49
CA ARG A 130 5.24 15.57 0.39
C ARG A 130 6.30 14.91 1.28
N GLY A 131 6.77 13.73 0.88
CA GLY A 131 7.76 12.93 1.62
C GLY A 131 7.27 12.54 3.02
N THR A 132 6.41 11.52 3.10
CA THR A 132 5.51 11.37 4.25
C THR A 132 5.41 9.92 4.71
N THR A 133 5.32 9.75 6.04
CA THR A 133 4.78 8.53 6.64
C THR A 133 3.38 8.82 7.18
N PHE A 134 2.36 8.12 6.68
CA PHE A 134 0.98 8.32 7.09
C PHE A 134 0.22 7.00 7.20
N ASN A 135 -0.86 7.03 7.98
CA ASN A 135 -1.85 5.95 8.04
C ASN A 135 -3.16 6.46 7.44
N ALA A 136 -3.89 5.58 6.77
CA ALA A 136 -5.23 5.84 6.28
C ALA A 136 -6.13 4.65 6.63
N ASP A 137 -7.25 4.92 7.27
CA ASP A 137 -8.24 3.93 7.67
C ASP A 137 -9.61 4.38 7.16
N ASP A 138 -10.24 3.55 6.34
CA ASP A 138 -11.59 3.73 5.85
C ASP A 138 -12.59 3.11 6.82
N CYS A 139 -13.26 3.98 7.58
CA CYS A 139 -14.32 3.61 8.51
C CYS A 139 -15.71 4.00 7.97
N THR A 140 -15.85 4.27 6.66
CA THR A 140 -17.12 4.74 6.07
C THR A 140 -18.25 3.70 6.11
N ALA A 141 -17.90 2.43 6.17
CA ALA A 141 -18.81 1.30 6.38
C ALA A 141 -18.61 0.66 7.77
N GLY A 142 -17.89 1.34 8.67
CA GLY A 142 -17.30 0.71 9.85
C GLY A 142 -16.17 -0.25 9.47
N GLY A 143 -15.78 -1.10 10.42
CA GLY A 143 -14.83 -2.17 10.15
C GLY A 143 -13.89 -2.48 11.32
N PRO A 144 -13.08 -3.53 11.19
CA PRO A 144 -12.14 -3.93 12.22
C PRO A 144 -11.12 -2.83 12.50
N GLY A 145 -11.09 -2.35 13.75
CA GLY A 145 -10.20 -1.28 14.19
C GLY A 145 -10.80 0.13 14.13
N CYS A 146 -12.02 0.30 13.62
CA CYS A 146 -12.73 1.59 13.63
C CYS A 146 -13.47 1.88 14.94
N GLY A 147 -13.78 0.86 15.75
CA GLY A 147 -14.53 1.04 17.00
C GLY A 147 -15.83 1.82 16.79
N ASP A 148 -16.10 2.80 17.66
CA ASP A 148 -17.29 3.66 17.62
C ASP A 148 -17.06 4.96 16.82
N LEU A 149 -16.03 5.02 15.99
CA LEU A 149 -15.73 6.22 15.20
C LEU A 149 -16.88 6.53 14.22
N PRO A 150 -17.26 7.81 14.07
CA PRO A 150 -18.21 8.22 13.04
C PRO A 150 -17.74 7.81 11.63
N PRO A 151 -18.66 7.51 10.70
CA PRO A 151 -18.32 7.14 9.34
C PRO A 151 -17.44 8.18 8.63
N GLY A 152 -16.29 7.74 8.16
CA GLY A 152 -15.34 8.60 7.45
C GLY A 152 -14.02 7.90 7.21
N VAL A 153 -13.19 8.51 6.36
CA VAL A 153 -11.79 8.10 6.20
C VAL A 153 -10.96 8.91 7.18
N TYR A 154 -10.17 8.24 8.01
CA TYR A 154 -9.28 8.86 8.98
C TYR A 154 -7.85 8.78 8.47
N VAL A 155 -7.15 9.91 8.48
CA VAL A 155 -5.75 10.01 8.06
C VAL A 155 -4.93 10.59 9.18
N GLY A 156 -3.85 9.93 9.55
CA GLY A 156 -2.89 10.39 10.55
C GLY A 156 -1.50 10.48 9.95
N VAL A 157 -0.79 11.57 10.20
CA VAL A 157 0.56 11.79 9.64
C VAL A 157 1.59 11.65 10.75
N THR A 158 2.53 10.72 10.56
CA THR A 158 3.65 10.51 11.49
C THR A 158 4.84 11.39 11.13
N ASP A 159 5.13 11.55 9.83
CA ASP A 159 6.26 12.33 9.33
C ASP A 159 5.88 13.02 8.02
N GLY A 160 6.44 14.20 7.76
CA GLY A 160 6.14 15.01 6.57
C GLY A 160 4.77 15.68 6.59
N SER A 161 4.11 15.73 5.42
CA SER A 161 2.75 16.27 5.30
C SER A 161 1.93 15.62 4.18
N VAL A 162 0.61 15.61 4.37
CA VAL A 162 -0.37 15.14 3.41
C VAL A 162 -1.27 16.29 3.01
N GLU A 163 -1.62 16.37 1.74
CA GLU A 163 -2.74 17.17 1.24
C GLU A 163 -3.92 16.24 0.95
N LEU A 164 -5.03 16.48 1.63
CA LEU A 164 -6.30 15.80 1.43
C LEU A 164 -7.17 16.68 0.55
N ALA A 165 -7.73 16.12 -0.51
CA ALA A 165 -8.58 16.85 -1.44
C ALA A 165 -9.80 16.03 -1.86
N ASN A 166 -10.96 16.67 -1.88
CA ASN A 166 -12.18 16.18 -2.53
C ASN A 166 -12.94 17.37 -3.16
N GLU A 167 -14.13 17.10 -3.68
CA GLU A 167 -14.97 18.14 -4.32
C GLU A 167 -15.41 19.23 -3.35
N SER A 168 -15.49 18.91 -2.05
CA SER A 168 -15.94 19.84 -1.01
C SER A 168 -14.80 20.72 -0.48
N GLY A 169 -13.53 20.41 -0.76
CA GLY A 169 -12.42 21.25 -0.36
C GLY A 169 -11.09 20.51 -0.21
N ARG A 170 -10.10 21.23 0.36
CA ARG A 170 -8.75 20.72 0.60
C ARG A 170 -8.31 21.02 2.03
N SER A 171 -7.47 20.15 2.59
CA SER A 171 -6.84 20.36 3.88
C SER A 171 -5.43 19.77 3.91
N VAL A 172 -4.52 20.44 4.61
CA VAL A 172 -3.15 19.95 4.81
C VAL A 172 -3.02 19.42 6.22
N VAL A 173 -2.52 18.19 6.33
CA VAL A 173 -2.27 17.48 7.59
C VAL A 173 -0.76 17.31 7.73
N ARG A 174 -0.19 17.81 8.83
CA ARG A 174 1.25 17.73 9.13
C ARG A 174 1.54 16.62 10.13
N ALA A 175 2.82 16.27 10.29
CA ALA A 175 3.29 15.35 11.32
C ALA A 175 2.65 15.63 12.69
N GLY A 176 2.16 14.59 13.35
CA GLY A 176 1.44 14.64 14.62
C GLY A 176 -0.04 15.02 14.50
N GLN A 177 -0.54 15.37 13.31
CA GLN A 177 -1.92 15.75 13.10
C GLN A 177 -2.75 14.62 12.48
N TYR A 178 -4.06 14.73 12.69
CA TYR A 178 -5.06 13.80 12.18
C TYR A 178 -6.18 14.57 11.48
N SER A 179 -6.79 13.94 10.49
CA SER A 179 -7.91 14.48 9.76
C SER A 179 -8.93 13.39 9.49
N VAL A 180 -10.20 13.78 9.42
CA VAL A 180 -11.30 12.92 8.98
C VAL A 180 -11.90 13.50 7.69
N ILE A 181 -12.24 12.62 6.76
CA ILE A 181 -13.00 12.93 5.54
C ILE A 181 -14.29 12.12 5.55
N ALA A 182 -15.37 12.74 6.02
CA ALA A 182 -16.72 12.19 5.89
C ALA A 182 -17.25 12.38 4.46
N ARG A 183 -18.24 11.56 4.05
CA ARG A 183 -18.86 11.70 2.72
C ARG A 183 -19.42 13.12 2.55
N ASN A 184 -19.19 13.71 1.37
CA ASN A 184 -19.67 15.04 0.97
C ASN A 184 -19.27 16.18 1.92
N GLN A 185 -18.17 16.02 2.67
CA GLN A 185 -17.64 17.06 3.55
C GLN A 185 -16.18 17.32 3.21
N ALA A 186 -15.76 18.57 3.35
CA ALA A 186 -14.35 18.92 3.22
C ALA A 186 -13.51 18.18 4.28
N PRO A 187 -12.28 17.78 3.97
CA PRO A 187 -11.38 17.20 4.96
C PRO A 187 -11.19 18.15 6.15
N ARG A 188 -11.41 17.65 7.36
CA ARG A 188 -11.30 18.46 8.60
C ARG A 188 -10.36 17.82 9.60
N GLN A 189 -9.59 18.64 10.30
CA GLN A 189 -8.73 18.16 11.37
C GLN A 189 -9.56 17.55 12.52
N THR A 190 -8.99 16.54 13.16
CA THR A 190 -9.58 15.86 14.32
C THR A 190 -8.49 15.58 15.36
N ALA A 191 -8.90 15.32 16.60
CA ALA A 191 -8.02 14.71 17.59
C ALA A 191 -7.63 13.28 17.14
N ASN A 192 -6.58 12.73 17.75
CA ASN A 192 -6.15 11.35 17.49
C ASN A 192 -7.32 10.37 17.72
N PRO A 193 -7.79 9.66 16.70
CA PRO A 193 -8.93 8.75 16.82
C PRO A 193 -8.61 7.44 17.54
N GLY A 194 -7.37 7.22 18.00
CA GLY A 194 -6.98 6.00 18.70
C GLY A 194 -6.89 4.77 17.78
N LEU A 195 -6.79 4.97 16.47
CA LEU A 195 -6.65 3.91 15.48
C LEU A 195 -5.35 3.15 15.71
N ALA A 196 -5.45 1.97 16.33
CA ALA A 196 -4.29 1.15 16.63
C ALA A 196 -3.65 0.63 15.33
N PHE A 197 -2.33 0.78 15.27
CA PHE A 197 -1.48 0.15 14.27
C PHE A 197 -0.48 -0.75 15.01
N THR A 198 -0.94 -1.92 15.41
CA THR A 198 -0.14 -2.88 16.18
C THR A 198 0.01 -4.16 15.35
N PRO A 199 0.93 -4.17 14.37
CA PRO A 199 1.14 -5.38 13.59
C PRO A 199 1.70 -6.49 14.50
N PRO A 200 1.49 -7.79 14.17
CA PRO A 200 2.05 -8.90 14.93
C PRO A 200 3.57 -8.75 15.11
N ARG A 201 4.14 -9.29 16.19
CA ARG A 201 5.59 -9.18 16.49
C ARG A 201 6.49 -9.61 15.32
N ALA A 202 6.03 -10.55 14.49
CA ALA A 202 6.72 -10.96 13.28
C ALA A 202 6.96 -9.82 12.25
N PHE A 203 6.24 -8.71 12.32
CA PHE A 203 6.44 -7.54 11.46
C PHE A 203 7.37 -6.48 12.07
N SER A 204 7.56 -6.52 13.40
CA SER A 204 8.37 -5.55 14.14
C SER A 204 9.79 -6.05 14.42
N ALA A 205 10.07 -7.34 14.18
CA ALA A 205 11.39 -7.93 14.35
C ALA A 205 12.24 -7.74 13.08
N PRO A 206 13.47 -7.19 13.18
CA PRO A 206 14.42 -7.19 12.07
C PRO A 206 14.74 -8.65 11.69
N GLY A 207 14.27 -9.11 10.51
CA GLY A 207 14.68 -10.40 9.93
C GLY A 207 13.66 -11.54 9.93
N ALA A 208 12.37 -11.31 10.15
CA ALA A 208 11.36 -12.37 10.12
C ALA A 208 10.98 -12.78 8.68
N SER A 209 11.85 -13.55 8.02
CA SER A 209 11.46 -14.34 6.85
C SER A 209 10.26 -15.22 7.22
N GLY A 210 9.12 -15.01 6.57
CA GLY A 210 7.92 -15.83 6.73
C GLY A 210 8.21 -17.33 6.53
N PRO A 211 7.35 -18.22 7.05
CA PRO A 211 7.55 -19.66 6.93
C PRO A 211 7.70 -20.05 5.46
N LYS A 212 8.78 -20.76 5.14
CA LYS A 212 8.97 -21.36 3.82
C LYS A 212 7.79 -22.29 3.57
N ALA A 213 7.07 -22.10 2.46
CA ALA A 213 6.09 -23.08 2.00
C ALA A 213 6.81 -24.42 1.85
N ALA A 214 6.37 -25.42 2.62
CA ALA A 214 6.87 -26.78 2.49
C ALA A 214 6.20 -27.41 1.27
N ASP A 215 7.01 -27.71 0.25
CA ASP A 215 6.61 -28.57 -0.87
C ASP A 215 6.17 -29.93 -0.30
N CYS A 216 4.88 -30.24 -0.41
CA CYS A 216 4.38 -31.58 -0.13
C CYS A 216 4.54 -32.42 -1.40
N VAL A 217 5.66 -33.13 -1.51
CA VAL A 217 5.84 -34.18 -2.53
C VAL A 217 5.09 -35.42 -2.08
N ILE A 218 3.91 -35.66 -2.66
CA ILE A 218 3.22 -36.94 -2.56
C ILE A 218 4.04 -37.96 -3.36
N ARG A 219 4.76 -38.85 -2.67
CA ARG A 219 5.24 -40.10 -3.27
C ARG A 219 4.13 -41.14 -3.18
N ARG A 220 3.72 -41.67 -4.33
CA ARG A 220 3.04 -42.97 -4.43
C ARG A 220 3.90 -43.88 -5.29
#